data_AF-A0A2M8YGS0-F1
#
_entry.id   AF-A0A2M8YGS0-F1
#
_cell.length_a   1.000
_cell.length_b   1.000
_cell.length_c   1.000
_cell.angle_alpha   90.00
_cell.angle_beta   90.00
_cell.angle_gamma   90.00
#
_symmetry.space_group_name_H-M   'P 1'
#
loop_
_entity.id
_entity.type
_entity.pdbx_description
1 polymer ?
#
loop_
_entity_poly.entity_id
_entity_poly.type
_entity_poly.pdbx_seq_one_letter_code
_entity_poly.pdbx_strand_id
1 'polypeptide(L)'
;MARLFLTVLLACAALPAQADEHTVVVQAPAPEKGCVEVEVHGQRAQSISCLSEKLLPNGNTMNRQPPALSGAEAVMQRPSNQLGLYNRAALEHRMGNAFGKSVTPQRPSTPPPASPLLPPR
;
A
#
# COMPACT_ATOMS: atom_id res chain seq x y z
N MET A 1 41.75 -8.37 -2.00
CA MET A 1 40.47 -8.40 -1.25
C MET A 1 39.58 -7.18 -1.51
N ALA A 2 40.07 -5.94 -1.40
CA ALA A 2 39.24 -4.73 -1.62
C ALA A 2 38.67 -4.57 -3.05
N ARG A 3 39.41 -5.02 -4.08
CA ARG A 3 38.94 -4.94 -5.48
C ARG A 3 37.78 -5.89 -5.80
N LEU A 4 37.66 -7.00 -5.06
CA LEU A 4 36.62 -8.01 -5.26
C LEU A 4 35.29 -7.57 -4.62
N PHE A 5 35.37 -6.80 -3.53
CA PHE A 5 34.21 -6.16 -2.92
C PHE A 5 33.61 -5.05 -3.79
N LEU A 6 34.46 -4.27 -4.48
CA LEU A 6 34.00 -3.19 -5.36
C LEU A 6 33.22 -3.73 -6.57
N THR A 7 33.62 -4.87 -7.12
CA THR A 7 32.93 -5.51 -8.26
C THR A 7 31.57 -6.11 -7.87
N VAL A 8 31.42 -6.62 -6.63
CA VAL A 8 30.13 -7.16 -6.14
C VAL A 8 29.11 -6.04 -5.90
N LEU A 9 29.55 -4.88 -5.40
CA LEU A 9 28.67 -3.72 -5.20
C LEU A 9 28.14 -3.13 -6.51
N LEU A 10 28.94 -3.13 -7.59
CA LEU A 10 28.51 -2.60 -8.89
C LEU A 10 27.46 -3.51 -9.58
N ALA A 11 27.46 -4.82 -9.29
CA ALA A 11 26.52 -5.77 -9.89
C ALA A 11 25.10 -5.69 -9.32
N CYS A 12 24.91 -5.17 -8.10
CA CYS A 12 23.57 -5.04 -7.49
C CYS A 12 22.77 -3.83 -7.98
N ALA A 13 23.40 -2.85 -8.67
CA ALA A 13 22.72 -1.64 -9.12
C ALA A 13 21.99 -1.81 -10.47
N ALA A 14 22.12 -2.98 -11.13
CA ALA A 14 21.56 -3.23 -12.46
C ALA A 14 20.35 -4.18 -12.47
N LEU A 15 19.74 -4.48 -11.31
CA LEU A 15 18.45 -5.16 -11.31
C LEU A 15 17.35 -4.12 -11.59
N PRO A 16 16.66 -4.18 -12.75
CA PRO A 16 15.40 -3.46 -12.88
C PRO A 16 14.45 -4.01 -11.82
N ALA A 17 13.91 -3.11 -11.00
CA ALA A 17 12.77 -3.39 -10.15
C ALA A 17 11.64 -3.91 -11.06
N GLN A 18 11.38 -5.21 -11.00
CA GLN A 18 10.21 -5.84 -11.61
C GLN A 18 9.00 -5.25 -10.88
N ALA A 19 8.42 -4.20 -11.46
CA ALA A 19 7.13 -3.69 -11.06
C ALA A 19 6.08 -4.76 -11.40
N ASP A 20 5.24 -5.06 -10.41
CA ASP A 20 4.19 -6.06 -10.42
C ASP A 20 3.36 -6.03 -11.72
N GLU A 21 3.54 -7.05 -12.56
CA GLU A 21 2.93 -7.24 -13.88
C GLU A 21 1.51 -7.83 -13.74
N HIS A 22 0.65 -7.20 -12.92
CA HIS A 22 -0.80 -7.49 -12.89
C HIS A 22 -1.61 -6.45 -13.67
N THR A 23 -1.01 -5.80 -14.66
CA THR A 23 -1.78 -5.06 -15.67
C THR A 23 -2.33 -6.05 -16.70
N VAL A 24 -3.52 -6.60 -16.43
CA VAL A 24 -4.30 -7.29 -17.45
C VAL A 24 -4.75 -6.25 -18.47
N VAL A 25 -3.99 -6.12 -19.56
CA VAL A 25 -4.40 -5.33 -20.72
C VAL A 25 -5.52 -6.09 -21.41
N VAL A 26 -6.76 -5.76 -21.08
CA VAL A 26 -7.93 -6.26 -21.81
C VAL A 26 -7.95 -5.54 -23.16
N GLN A 27 -7.50 -6.22 -24.21
CA GLN A 27 -7.64 -5.73 -25.57
C GLN A 27 -9.13 -5.74 -25.92
N ALA A 28 -9.74 -4.55 -26.03
CA ALA A 28 -11.13 -4.45 -26.44
C ALA A 28 -11.28 -5.00 -27.87
N PRO A 29 -12.28 -5.87 -28.14
CA PRO A 29 -12.58 -6.30 -29.50
C PRO A 29 -12.91 -5.07 -30.36
N ALA A 30 -12.59 -5.15 -31.66
CA ALA A 30 -12.90 -4.09 -32.61
C ALA A 30 -14.40 -3.74 -32.55
N PRO A 31 -14.78 -2.45 -32.65
CA PRO A 31 -16.17 -2.04 -32.51
C PRO A 31 -17.02 -2.73 -33.57
N GLU A 32 -18.02 -3.51 -33.13
CA GLU A 32 -18.98 -4.07 -34.06
C GLU A 32 -19.80 -2.93 -34.66
N LYS A 33 -19.96 -2.94 -35.98
CA LYS A 33 -20.70 -1.90 -36.71
C LYS A 33 -22.20 -2.01 -36.41
N GLY A 34 -22.61 -1.47 -35.27
CA GLY A 34 -24.01 -1.24 -34.90
C GLY A 34 -24.43 -1.92 -33.60
N CYS A 35 -24.79 -1.12 -32.61
CA CYS A 35 -25.53 -1.59 -31.45
C CYS A 35 -27.00 -1.80 -31.82
N VAL A 36 -27.46 -3.04 -31.81
CA VAL A 36 -28.87 -3.36 -32.03
C VAL A 36 -29.52 -3.69 -30.68
N GLU A 37 -30.66 -3.08 -30.41
CA GLU A 37 -31.56 -3.46 -29.33
C GLU A 37 -32.74 -4.24 -29.92
N VAL A 38 -33.01 -5.42 -29.38
CA VAL A 38 -34.13 -6.26 -29.83
C VAL A 38 -35.14 -6.35 -28.70
N GLU A 39 -36.39 -6.04 -29.01
CA GLU A 39 -37.50 -6.17 -28.08
C GLU A 39 -38.32 -7.42 -28.46
N VAL A 40 -38.39 -8.38 -27.54
CA VAL A 40 -39.17 -9.62 -27.73
C VAL A 40 -40.15 -9.71 -26.56
N HIS A 41 -41.45 -9.77 -26.86
CA HIS A 41 -42.52 -9.82 -25.86
C HIS A 41 -42.49 -8.68 -24.82
N GLY A 42 -42.13 -7.46 -25.22
CA GLY A 42 -42.06 -6.31 -24.32
C GLY A 42 -40.87 -6.33 -23.34
N GLN A 43 -39.91 -7.23 -23.55
CA GLN A 43 -38.63 -7.26 -22.84
C GLN A 43 -37.52 -6.86 -23.79
N ARG A 44 -36.78 -5.80 -23.44
CA ARG A 44 -35.62 -5.34 -24.22
C ARG A 44 -34.38 -6.15 -23.85
N ALA A 45 -33.90 -6.96 -24.79
CA ALA A 45 -32.60 -7.60 -24.70
C ALA A 45 -31.54 -6.61 -25.22
N GLN A 46 -30.82 -5.98 -24.29
CA GLN A 46 -29.70 -5.10 -24.64
C GLN A 46 -28.47 -5.93 -25.02
N SER A 47 -27.75 -5.50 -26.05
CA SER A 47 -26.47 -6.09 -26.41
C SER A 47 -25.41 -5.69 -25.36
N ILE A 48 -24.94 -6.68 -24.58
CA ILE A 48 -23.88 -6.50 -23.58
C ILE A 48 -22.62 -5.90 -24.21
N SER A 49 -22.31 -6.25 -25.46
CA SER A 49 -21.18 -5.69 -26.21
C SER A 49 -21.26 -4.17 -26.35
N CYS A 50 -22.43 -3.64 -26.74
CA CYS A 50 -22.63 -2.20 -26.85
C CYS A 50 -22.57 -1.49 -25.50
N LEU A 51 -23.15 -2.11 -24.46
CA LEU A 51 -23.08 -1.55 -23.11
C LEU A 51 -21.63 -1.48 -22.63
N SER A 52 -20.84 -2.54 -22.86
CA SER A 52 -19.42 -2.51 -22.52
C SER A 52 -18.69 -1.39 -23.27
N GLU A 53 -18.94 -1.22 -24.56
CA GLU A 53 -18.32 -0.16 -25.38
C GLU A 53 -18.64 1.26 -24.86
N LYS A 54 -19.88 1.50 -24.39
CA LYS A 54 -20.26 2.77 -23.77
C LYS A 54 -19.64 3.01 -22.39
N LEU A 55 -19.30 1.94 -21.67
CA LEU A 55 -18.64 1.99 -20.38
C LEU A 55 -17.13 2.11 -20.50
N LEU A 56 -16.55 1.87 -21.68
CA LEU A 56 -15.12 2.06 -21.89
C LEU A 56 -14.76 3.54 -21.68
N PRO A 57 -13.68 3.82 -20.95
CA PRO A 57 -13.15 5.18 -20.87
C PRO A 57 -12.82 5.67 -22.28
N ASN A 58 -13.27 6.88 -22.65
CA ASN A 58 -12.88 7.50 -23.92
C ASN A 58 -11.35 7.41 -24.08
N GLY A 59 -10.83 7.02 -25.26
CA GLY A 59 -9.39 6.78 -25.46
C GLY A 59 -8.45 7.93 -25.00
N ASN A 60 -8.98 9.15 -24.91
CA ASN A 60 -8.30 10.33 -24.35
C ASN A 60 -8.06 10.28 -22.83
N THR A 61 -8.67 9.35 -22.09
CA THR A 61 -8.48 9.18 -20.65
C THR A 61 -7.41 8.14 -20.31
N MET A 62 -6.89 7.39 -21.29
CA MET A 62 -5.78 6.43 -21.07
C MET A 62 -4.49 7.13 -20.65
N ASN A 63 -4.30 8.39 -21.07
CA ASN A 63 -3.20 9.27 -20.63
C ASN A 63 -3.61 10.26 -19.52
N ARG A 64 -4.82 10.15 -18.98
CA ARG A 64 -5.28 11.03 -17.89
C ARG A 64 -4.71 10.48 -16.58
N GLN A 65 -4.04 11.35 -15.83
CA GLN A 65 -3.61 11.06 -14.45
C GLN A 65 -4.78 10.45 -13.68
N PRO A 66 -4.57 9.37 -12.89
CA PRO A 66 -5.62 8.77 -12.08
C PRO A 66 -6.37 9.86 -11.30
N PRO A 67 -7.70 9.79 -11.18
CA PRO A 67 -8.45 10.76 -10.41
C PRO A 67 -7.82 10.88 -9.03
N ALA A 68 -7.54 12.12 -8.60
CA ALA A 68 -6.99 12.35 -7.28
C ALA A 68 -7.92 11.71 -6.26
N LEU A 69 -7.34 10.94 -5.33
CA LEU A 69 -8.09 10.32 -4.25
C LEU A 69 -8.94 11.38 -3.56
N SER A 70 -10.21 11.05 -3.31
CA SER A 70 -11.06 11.85 -2.46
C SER A 70 -10.41 12.02 -1.08
N GLY A 71 -10.78 13.09 -0.37
CA GLY A 71 -10.25 13.34 0.96
C GLY A 71 -10.42 12.15 1.93
N ALA A 72 -11.52 11.39 1.78
CA ALA A 72 -11.77 10.20 2.59
C ALA A 72 -10.81 9.05 2.25
N GLU A 73 -10.62 8.76 0.96
CA GLU A 73 -9.69 7.72 0.50
C GLU A 73 -8.25 8.06 0.87
N ALA A 74 -7.88 9.33 0.77
CA ALA A 74 -6.57 9.83 1.19
C ALA A 74 -6.33 9.67 2.71
N VAL A 75 -7.38 9.80 3.54
CA VAL A 75 -7.28 9.55 4.99
C VAL A 75 -7.13 8.07 5.30
N MET A 76 -7.83 7.19 4.58
CA MET A 76 -7.74 5.73 4.76
C MET A 76 -6.34 5.19 4.42
N GLN A 77 -5.62 5.85 3.52
CA GLN A 77 -4.24 5.49 3.17
C GLN A 77 -3.19 6.04 4.15
N ARG A 78 -3.56 6.96 5.06
CA ARG A 78 -2.61 7.51 6.03
C ARG A 78 -2.31 6.47 7.12
N PRO A 79 -1.04 6.30 7.49
CA PRO A 79 -0.69 5.39 8.58
C PRO A 79 -1.19 5.95 9.92
N SER A 80 -1.54 5.06 10.85
CA SER A 80 -2.23 5.46 12.10
C SER A 80 -1.43 6.41 12.98
N ASN A 81 -0.10 6.43 12.88
CA ASN A 81 0.77 7.37 13.56
C ASN A 81 0.58 8.82 13.10
N GLN A 82 0.17 9.06 11.85
CA GLN A 82 -0.15 10.41 11.34
C GLN A 82 -1.56 10.86 11.73
N LEU A 83 -2.46 9.91 11.98
CA LEU A 83 -3.84 10.19 12.36
C LEU A 83 -4.03 10.37 13.88
N GLY A 84 -2.98 10.15 14.68
CA GLY A 84 -3.08 10.15 16.14
C GLY A 84 -3.94 9.00 16.68
N LEU A 85 -4.21 7.99 15.85
CA LEU A 85 -5.00 6.82 16.21
C LEU A 85 -4.11 5.77 16.88
N TYR A 86 -4.75 4.73 17.41
CA TYR A 86 -4.05 3.59 17.98
C TYR A 86 -3.01 3.00 17.00
N ASN A 87 -1.81 2.75 17.51
CA ASN A 87 -0.74 2.10 16.79
C ASN A 87 -0.04 1.11 17.72
N ARG A 88 -0.08 -0.18 17.36
CA ARG A 88 0.50 -1.26 18.16
C ARG A 88 2.00 -1.09 18.37
N ALA A 89 2.76 -0.78 17.31
CA ALA A 89 4.20 -0.59 17.40
C ALA A 89 4.56 0.58 18.32
N ALA A 90 3.80 1.69 18.25
CA ALA A 90 3.99 2.81 19.16
C ALA A 90 3.72 2.44 20.63
N LEU A 91 2.69 1.62 20.88
CA LEU A 91 2.40 1.13 22.23
C LEU A 91 3.47 0.17 22.74
N GLU A 92 3.96 -0.74 21.89
CA GLU A 92 5.09 -1.63 22.19
C GLU A 92 6.33 -0.84 22.60
N HIS A 93 6.66 0.24 21.89
CA HIS A 93 7.77 1.12 22.25
C HIS A 93 7.57 1.84 23.59
N ARG A 94 6.35 2.30 23.89
CA ARG A 94 6.06 2.98 25.16
C ARG A 94 6.10 2.03 26.35
N MET A 95 5.62 0.80 26.18
CA MET A 95 5.55 -0.19 27.26
C MET A 95 6.86 -0.95 27.45
N GLY A 96 7.66 -1.12 26.39
CA GLY A 96 8.85 -1.94 26.40
C GLY A 96 8.54 -3.39 26.77
N ASN A 97 9.34 -3.98 27.66
CA ASN A 97 9.16 -5.36 28.13
C ASN A 97 7.82 -5.60 28.85
N ALA A 98 7.12 -4.54 29.24
CA ALA A 98 5.81 -4.63 29.91
C ALA A 98 4.64 -4.81 28.93
N PHE A 99 4.88 -4.74 27.61
CA PHE A 99 3.82 -4.89 26.60
C PHE A 99 3.12 -6.25 26.71
N GLY A 100 1.78 -6.22 26.86
CA GLY A 100 0.97 -7.43 27.05
C GLY A 100 1.10 -8.11 28.42
N LYS A 101 1.84 -7.51 29.36
CA LYS A 101 2.04 -8.04 30.74
C LYS A 101 1.56 -7.09 31.84
N SER A 102 1.59 -5.78 31.58
CA SER A 102 1.18 -4.76 32.54
C SER A 102 0.37 -3.65 31.86
N VAL A 103 -0.38 -2.90 32.67
CA VAL A 103 -1.02 -1.63 32.28
C VAL A 103 -0.09 -0.42 32.43
N THR A 104 1.05 -0.61 33.10
CA THR A 104 2.08 0.42 33.30
C THR A 104 3.34 0.15 32.48
N PRO A 105 4.01 1.18 31.94
CA PRO A 105 5.28 1.03 31.22
C PRO A 105 6.41 0.43 32.05
N GLN A 106 7.41 -0.15 31.36
CA GLN A 106 8.65 -0.62 32.01
C GLN A 106 9.37 0.55 32.69
N ARG A 107 9.48 0.49 34.02
CA ARG A 107 10.37 1.38 34.78
C ARG A 107 11.73 0.68 34.95
N PRO A 108 12.85 1.38 34.75
CA PRO A 108 14.15 0.87 35.17
C PRO A 108 14.11 0.51 36.66
N SER A 109 14.77 -0.58 37.05
CA SER A 109 14.94 -0.92 38.46
C SER A 109 15.70 0.22 39.14
N THR A 110 15.32 0.54 40.38
CA THR A 110 16.07 1.50 41.18
C THR A 110 17.52 1.03 41.25
N PRO A 111 18.51 1.87 40.90
CA PRO A 111 19.90 1.48 41.03
C PRO A 111 20.19 1.09 42.50
N PRO A 112 21.07 0.10 42.73
CA PRO A 112 21.45 -0.25 44.09
C PRO A 112 22.03 0.97 44.81
N PRO A 113 21.84 1.11 46.14
CA PRO A 113 22.38 2.23 46.87
C PRO A 113 23.89 2.29 46.69
N ALA A 114 24.39 3.50 46.36
CA ALA A 114 25.82 3.73 46.25
C ALA A 114 26.46 3.42 47.62
N SER A 115 27.33 2.41 47.65
CA SER A 115 28.03 2.04 48.87
C SER A 115 29.14 3.07 49.13
N PRO A 116 29.20 3.70 50.32
CA PRO A 116 30.24 4.69 50.64
C PRO A 116 31.66 4.07 50.72
N LEU A 117 31.74 2.73 50.70
CA LEU A 117 32.99 1.97 50.80
C LEU A 117 33.50 1.44 49.46
N LEU A 118 32.74 1.57 48.36
CA LEU A 118 33.15 1.09 47.04
C LEU A 118 33.27 2.25 46.04
N PRO A 119 34.35 2.32 45.26
CA PRO A 119 34.45 3.27 44.15
C PRO A 119 33.40 2.93 43.08
N PRO A 120 32.87 3.94 42.36
CA PRO A 120 31.93 3.71 41.26
C PRO A 120 32.57 2.84 40.18
N ARG A 121 31.83 1.84 39.71
CA ARG A 121 32.19 0.99 38.56
C ARG A 121 31.54 1.51 37.28
#